data_AF-A0A495S0W4-F1
#
_entry.id   AF-A0A495S0W4-F1
#
_cell.length_a   1.000
_cell.length_b   1.000
_cell.length_c   1.000
_cell.angle_alpha   90.00
_cell.angle_beta   90.00
_cell.angle_gamma   90.00
#
_symmetry.space_group_name_H-M   'P 1'
#
loop_
_entity.id
_entity.type
_entity.pdbx_description
1 polymer ?
#
loop_
_entity_poly.entity_id
_entity_poly.type
_entity_poly.pdbx_seq_one_letter_code
_entity_poly.pdbx_strand_id
1 'polypeptide(L)'
;MPLPPLVDPAPDLSPAERARTQRHLVLNGVGDLGQRRLAAAHVAVVGAGGLGSPVVMALAAAGIGTLTVIDDDVVDLSNLQRQLLHRHADIGAHKTASAERVAADLSPETVVIPVTERLTTENAQDLLHGADLVVDGSDTFETRAAVAAACESLGIPLVWGVLQEFHAQVTVFWSAPPAGIDPVVLSDLHPADEVGTPPTCAEVGVLGALCLQVGGILAVEAIKLIVGTGEPLLGRVLVIDALRGTQSEVALRGAAPAAPTTPQPIDAPAAAAPAAIRELTASEMLAAQEAGATLLDVREPWETQTGVVAGSVLIPLGDLLDDPAQIDDEHVVVICAHGIRARHAADALRARGVDADILVGGLAAWQQS
;
A
#
# COMPACT_ATOMS: atom_id res chain seq x y z
N MET A 1 -23.27 5.30 -9.15
CA MET A 1 -24.33 4.36 -9.56
C MET A 1 -23.88 2.94 -9.22
N PRO A 2 -24.75 2.06 -8.69
CA PRO A 2 -24.39 0.66 -8.45
C PRO A 2 -24.11 -0.08 -9.74
N LEU A 3 -23.06 -0.88 -9.72
CA LEU A 3 -22.68 -1.79 -10.80
C LEU A 3 -23.50 -3.08 -10.71
N PRO A 4 -23.72 -3.81 -11.82
CA PRO A 4 -24.22 -5.17 -11.73
C PRO A 4 -23.30 -6.02 -10.83
N PRO A 5 -23.87 -7.01 -10.12
CA PRO A 5 -23.07 -7.95 -9.32
C PRO A 5 -22.10 -8.73 -10.19
N LEU A 6 -20.93 -9.05 -9.64
CA LEU A 6 -19.94 -9.88 -10.35
C LEU A 6 -20.37 -11.34 -10.48
N VAL A 7 -21.16 -11.83 -9.51
CA VAL A 7 -21.50 -13.25 -9.41
C VAL A 7 -23.00 -13.48 -9.25
N ASP A 8 -23.45 -14.60 -9.78
CA ASP A 8 -24.77 -15.13 -9.48
C ASP A 8 -24.81 -15.66 -8.03
N PRO A 9 -25.97 -15.57 -7.35
CA PRO A 9 -26.08 -16.04 -5.98
C PRO A 9 -25.99 -17.56 -5.90
N ALA A 10 -25.38 -18.07 -4.84
CA ALA A 10 -25.51 -19.47 -4.44
C ALA A 10 -27.01 -19.83 -4.30
N PRO A 11 -27.40 -21.11 -4.50
CA PRO A 11 -28.79 -21.53 -4.38
C PRO A 11 -29.38 -21.22 -3.01
N ASP A 12 -28.63 -21.52 -1.95
CA ASP A 12 -29.07 -21.36 -0.58
C ASP A 12 -27.90 -21.24 0.40
N LEU A 13 -28.13 -20.61 1.56
CA LEU A 13 -27.17 -20.57 2.67
C LEU A 13 -27.46 -21.67 3.68
N SER A 14 -26.42 -22.24 4.28
CA SER A 14 -26.59 -23.15 5.40
C SER A 14 -27.30 -22.45 6.58
N PRO A 15 -28.01 -23.19 7.46
CA PRO A 15 -28.58 -22.61 8.67
C PRO A 15 -27.53 -21.95 9.58
N ALA A 16 -26.32 -22.52 9.64
CA ALA A 16 -25.22 -21.97 10.43
C ALA A 16 -24.73 -20.64 9.86
N GLU A 17 -24.56 -20.58 8.54
CA GLU A 17 -24.10 -19.39 7.84
C GLU A 17 -25.12 -18.25 7.94
N ARG A 18 -26.42 -18.55 7.82
CA ARG A 18 -27.48 -17.54 8.05
C ARG A 18 -27.49 -17.00 9.47
N ALA A 19 -27.26 -17.85 10.46
CA ALA A 19 -27.21 -17.42 11.85
C ALA A 19 -26.01 -16.48 12.08
N ARG A 20 -24.83 -16.84 11.54
CA ARG A 20 -23.60 -16.05 11.61
C ARG A 20 -23.75 -14.68 10.93
N THR A 21 -24.39 -14.66 9.77
CA THR A 21 -24.55 -13.47 8.92
C THR A 21 -25.90 -12.77 9.08
N GLN A 22 -26.64 -13.06 10.16
CA GLN A 22 -27.98 -12.50 10.40
C GLN A 22 -28.01 -10.96 10.30
N ARG A 23 -26.93 -10.29 10.69
CA ARG A 23 -26.80 -8.83 10.60
C ARG A 23 -26.66 -8.33 9.16
N HIS A 24 -26.09 -9.11 8.24
CA HIS A 24 -26.04 -8.80 6.81
C HIS A 24 -27.41 -9.00 6.14
N LEU A 25 -28.16 -10.02 6.56
CA LEU A 25 -29.47 -10.36 5.98
C LEU A 25 -30.51 -9.23 6.10
N VAL A 26 -30.32 -8.31 7.06
CA VAL A 26 -31.19 -7.15 7.26
C VAL A 26 -30.66 -5.85 6.64
N LEU A 27 -29.43 -5.85 6.09
CA LEU A 27 -28.87 -4.68 5.44
C LEU A 27 -29.53 -4.44 4.08
N ASN A 28 -30.05 -3.23 3.90
CA ASN A 28 -30.52 -2.79 2.59
C ASN A 28 -29.35 -2.78 1.59
N GLY A 29 -29.56 -3.38 0.42
CA GLY A 29 -28.53 -3.52 -0.61
C GLY A 29 -27.61 -4.74 -0.45
N VAL A 30 -27.66 -5.48 0.66
CA VAL A 30 -27.02 -6.80 0.80
C VAL A 30 -28.10 -7.87 0.93
N GLY A 31 -28.73 -7.98 2.09
CA GLY A 31 -29.80 -8.94 2.35
C GLY A 31 -29.40 -10.39 2.09
N ASP A 32 -30.40 -11.27 1.98
CA ASP A 32 -30.20 -12.68 1.66
C ASP A 32 -29.56 -12.90 0.28
N LEU A 33 -29.99 -12.13 -0.73
CA LEU A 33 -29.47 -12.25 -2.09
C LEU A 33 -27.98 -11.88 -2.16
N GLY A 34 -27.58 -10.78 -1.54
CA GLY A 34 -26.18 -10.35 -1.49
C GLY A 34 -25.32 -11.31 -0.69
N GLN A 35 -25.82 -11.83 0.43
CA GLN A 35 -25.08 -12.84 1.19
C GLN A 35 -24.87 -14.14 0.40
N ARG A 36 -25.84 -14.57 -0.41
CA ARG A 36 -25.66 -15.71 -1.32
C ARG A 36 -24.68 -15.44 -2.45
N ARG A 37 -24.52 -14.18 -2.88
CA ARG A 37 -23.45 -13.79 -3.82
C ARG A 37 -22.09 -13.85 -3.17
N LEU A 38 -21.95 -13.34 -1.93
CA LEU A 38 -20.70 -13.47 -1.17
C LEU A 38 -20.29 -14.95 -1.04
N ALA A 39 -21.23 -15.82 -0.65
CA ALA A 39 -20.97 -17.25 -0.52
C ALA A 39 -20.63 -17.96 -1.85
N ALA A 40 -20.99 -17.39 -3.00
CA ALA A 40 -20.65 -17.92 -4.32
C ALA A 40 -19.33 -17.35 -4.89
N ALA A 41 -18.84 -16.25 -4.34
CA ALA A 41 -17.72 -15.51 -4.90
C ALA A 41 -16.36 -16.18 -4.61
N HIS A 42 -15.46 -16.05 -5.58
CA HIS A 42 -14.04 -16.36 -5.48
C HIS A 42 -13.22 -15.08 -5.58
N VAL A 43 -12.52 -14.74 -4.49
CA VAL A 43 -11.63 -13.57 -4.44
C VAL A 43 -10.18 -14.01 -4.31
N ALA A 44 -9.32 -13.51 -5.19
CA ALA A 44 -7.87 -13.65 -5.02
C ALA A 44 -7.32 -12.45 -4.24
N VAL A 45 -6.55 -12.69 -3.18
CA VAL A 45 -5.88 -11.68 -2.37
C VAL A 45 -4.37 -11.85 -2.53
N VAL A 46 -3.72 -10.86 -3.14
CA VAL A 46 -2.28 -10.84 -3.38
C VAL A 46 -1.58 -10.12 -2.22
N GLY A 47 -0.74 -10.85 -1.50
CA GLY A 47 -0.11 -10.42 -0.26
C GLY A 47 -1.02 -10.64 0.94
N ALA A 48 -0.50 -11.31 1.97
CA ALA A 48 -1.10 -11.50 3.30
C ALA A 48 -0.50 -10.51 4.34
N GLY A 49 0.21 -9.48 3.86
CA GLY A 49 0.87 -8.46 4.68
C GLY A 49 -0.06 -7.43 5.31
N GLY A 50 0.38 -6.17 5.40
CA GLY A 50 -0.33 -5.13 6.17
C GLY A 50 -1.74 -4.85 5.66
N LEU A 51 -1.92 -4.79 4.33
CA LEU A 51 -3.24 -4.63 3.69
C LEU A 51 -3.99 -5.96 3.57
N GLY A 52 -3.29 -7.01 3.16
CA GLY A 52 -3.89 -8.33 2.96
C GLY A 52 -4.49 -8.92 4.23
N SER A 53 -3.80 -8.77 5.36
CA SER A 53 -4.26 -9.26 6.67
C SER A 53 -5.70 -8.84 7.00
N PRO A 54 -6.03 -7.54 7.09
CA PRO A 54 -7.40 -7.09 7.33
C PRO A 54 -8.38 -7.44 6.21
N VAL A 55 -7.94 -7.49 4.94
CA VAL A 55 -8.79 -7.93 3.82
C VAL A 55 -9.24 -9.38 4.00
N VAL A 56 -8.30 -10.30 4.22
CA VAL A 56 -8.59 -11.73 4.45
C VAL A 56 -9.52 -11.90 5.63
N MET A 57 -9.25 -11.24 6.76
CA MET A 57 -10.11 -11.30 7.94
C MET A 57 -11.53 -10.81 7.64
N ALA A 58 -11.66 -9.66 7.00
CA ALA A 58 -12.95 -9.04 6.72
C ALA A 58 -13.76 -9.85 5.70
N LEU A 59 -13.13 -10.35 4.63
CA LEU A 59 -13.79 -11.13 3.59
C LEU A 59 -14.19 -12.54 4.08
N ALA A 60 -13.34 -13.21 4.84
CA ALA A 60 -13.72 -14.46 5.49
C ALA A 60 -14.87 -14.25 6.48
N ALA A 61 -14.79 -13.23 7.35
CA ALA A 61 -15.89 -12.87 8.23
C ALA A 61 -17.17 -12.47 7.48
N ALA A 62 -17.07 -11.92 6.27
CA ALA A 62 -18.22 -11.61 5.43
C ALA A 62 -18.88 -12.84 4.80
N GLY A 63 -18.22 -14.01 4.84
CA GLY A 63 -18.73 -15.24 4.23
C GLY A 63 -18.45 -15.33 2.74
N ILE A 64 -17.29 -14.84 2.28
CA ILE A 64 -16.83 -15.14 0.91
C ILE A 64 -16.69 -16.65 0.76
N GLY A 65 -17.15 -17.20 -0.37
CA GLY A 65 -17.10 -18.63 -0.65
C GLY A 65 -15.67 -19.16 -0.73
N THR A 66 -14.85 -18.56 -1.60
CA THR A 66 -13.47 -18.98 -1.82
C THR A 66 -12.52 -17.79 -1.76
N LEU A 67 -11.44 -17.93 -0.99
CA LEU A 67 -10.32 -16.99 -0.93
C LEU A 67 -9.04 -17.67 -1.41
N THR A 68 -8.50 -17.24 -2.54
CA THR A 68 -7.12 -17.61 -2.91
C THR A 68 -6.19 -16.58 -2.30
N VAL A 69 -5.26 -17.00 -1.43
CA VAL A 69 -4.33 -16.10 -0.74
C VAL A 69 -2.92 -16.40 -1.20
N ILE A 70 -2.29 -15.42 -1.87
CA ILE A 70 -1.01 -15.57 -2.55
C ILE A 70 0.06 -14.77 -1.80
N ASP A 71 1.03 -15.44 -1.19
CA ASP A 71 2.13 -14.80 -0.46
C ASP A 71 3.30 -15.79 -0.29
N ASP A 72 4.54 -15.42 -0.66
CA ASP A 72 5.72 -16.28 -0.54
C ASP A 72 6.48 -16.14 0.79
N ASP A 73 6.11 -15.16 1.63
CA ASP A 73 6.82 -14.86 2.85
C ASP A 73 6.43 -15.78 4.01
N VAL A 74 7.28 -15.72 5.04
CA VAL A 74 7.00 -16.22 6.38
C VAL A 74 6.66 -15.06 7.32
N VAL A 75 6.00 -15.38 8.43
CA VAL A 75 5.67 -14.41 9.49
C VAL A 75 6.95 -13.97 10.21
N ASP A 76 7.14 -12.66 10.32
CA ASP A 76 8.27 -12.05 11.03
C ASP A 76 7.80 -11.15 12.20
N LEU A 77 8.61 -11.07 13.26
CA LEU A 77 8.31 -10.28 14.46
C LEU A 77 8.09 -8.79 14.13
N SER A 78 8.94 -8.21 13.29
CA SER A 78 8.88 -6.78 12.90
C SER A 78 7.60 -6.41 12.14
N ASN A 79 6.90 -7.42 11.66
CA ASN A 79 5.71 -7.29 10.82
C ASN A 79 4.41 -7.37 11.64
N LEU A 80 4.44 -7.93 12.85
CA LEU A 80 3.26 -8.14 13.70
C LEU A 80 2.56 -6.83 14.12
N GLN A 81 3.27 -5.70 14.12
CA GLN A 81 2.67 -4.39 14.45
C GLN A 81 1.60 -3.93 13.44
N ARG A 82 1.59 -4.49 12.22
CA ARG A 82 0.66 -4.14 11.14
C ARG A 82 -0.06 -5.33 10.49
N GLN A 83 0.46 -6.55 10.63
CA GLN A 83 -0.09 -7.75 9.99
C GLN A 83 -0.94 -8.56 10.97
N LEU A 84 -2.15 -8.05 11.24
CA LEU A 84 -3.02 -8.54 12.33
C LEU A 84 -3.58 -9.97 12.12
N LEU A 85 -3.44 -10.53 10.92
CA LEU A 85 -3.80 -11.92 10.63
C LEU A 85 -2.87 -12.90 11.38
N HIS A 86 -1.61 -12.51 11.59
CA HIS A 86 -0.57 -13.33 12.16
C HIS A 86 -0.49 -13.15 13.68
N ARG A 87 -0.15 -14.23 14.38
CA ARG A 87 0.10 -14.21 15.83
C ARG A 87 1.59 -14.30 16.10
N HIS A 88 1.99 -13.93 17.31
CA HIS A 88 3.35 -14.17 17.79
C HIS A 88 3.75 -15.66 17.69
N ALA A 89 2.81 -16.58 17.90
CA ALA A 89 3.05 -18.02 17.77
C ALA A 89 3.26 -18.51 16.33
N ASP A 90 2.94 -17.69 15.33
CA ASP A 90 3.04 -18.05 13.91
C ASP A 90 4.40 -17.65 13.30
N ILE A 91 5.31 -17.02 14.06
CA ILE A 91 6.64 -16.58 13.56
C ILE A 91 7.39 -17.75 12.92
N GLY A 92 7.87 -17.53 11.70
CA GLY A 92 8.58 -18.53 10.88
C GLY A 92 7.67 -19.46 10.07
N ALA A 93 6.36 -19.46 10.31
CA ALA A 93 5.40 -20.15 9.44
C ALA A 93 5.08 -19.30 8.20
N HIS A 94 4.64 -19.95 7.12
CA HIS A 94 4.16 -19.24 5.93
C HIS A 94 2.97 -18.33 6.27
N LYS A 95 2.95 -17.12 5.70
CA LYS A 95 1.86 -16.17 5.93
C LYS A 95 0.50 -16.72 5.47
N THR A 96 0.49 -17.47 4.37
CA THR A 96 -0.71 -18.15 3.82
C THR A 96 -1.36 -19.12 4.81
N ALA A 97 -0.57 -19.82 5.63
CA ALA A 97 -1.11 -20.72 6.67
C ALA A 97 -1.90 -19.96 7.76
N SER A 98 -1.55 -18.70 8.03
CA SER A 98 -2.35 -17.86 8.94
C SER A 98 -3.71 -17.49 8.34
N ALA A 99 -3.78 -17.32 7.02
CA ALA A 99 -5.03 -17.03 6.33
C ALA A 99 -6.02 -18.19 6.45
N GLU A 100 -5.56 -19.41 6.17
CA GLU A 100 -6.37 -20.63 6.32
C GLU A 100 -6.92 -20.77 7.75
N ARG A 101 -6.04 -20.62 8.75
CA ARG A 101 -6.42 -20.68 10.16
C ARG A 101 -7.52 -19.68 10.50
N VAL A 102 -7.29 -18.41 10.18
CA VAL A 102 -8.21 -17.33 10.58
C VAL A 102 -9.54 -17.43 9.84
N ALA A 103 -9.53 -17.82 8.56
CA ALA A 103 -10.78 -18.06 7.84
C ALA A 103 -11.57 -19.22 8.47
N ALA A 104 -10.92 -20.34 8.81
CA ALA A 104 -11.58 -21.46 9.48
C ALA A 104 -12.17 -21.06 10.85
N ASP A 105 -11.49 -20.18 11.60
CA ASP A 105 -11.96 -19.66 12.89
C ASP A 105 -13.17 -18.69 12.73
N LEU A 106 -13.21 -17.90 11.66
CA LEU A 106 -14.23 -16.85 11.44
C LEU A 106 -15.46 -17.32 10.66
N SER A 107 -15.26 -18.19 9.67
CA SER A 107 -16.26 -18.67 8.72
C SER A 107 -15.86 -20.06 8.22
N PRO A 108 -16.27 -21.14 8.91
CA PRO A 108 -15.87 -22.51 8.56
C PRO A 108 -16.29 -22.97 7.15
N GLU A 109 -17.23 -22.27 6.50
CA GLU A 109 -17.68 -22.55 5.13
C GLU A 109 -16.86 -21.80 4.07
N THR A 110 -16.07 -20.80 4.46
CA THR A 110 -15.13 -20.13 3.56
C THR A 110 -13.94 -21.04 3.29
N VAL A 111 -13.72 -21.38 2.02
CA VAL A 111 -12.57 -22.17 1.57
C VAL A 111 -11.40 -21.23 1.31
N VAL A 112 -10.26 -21.50 1.92
CA VAL A 112 -9.00 -20.82 1.59
C VAL A 112 -8.14 -21.73 0.73
N ILE A 113 -7.64 -21.19 -0.38
CA ILE A 113 -6.64 -21.82 -1.24
C ILE A 113 -5.31 -21.08 -0.98
N PRO A 114 -4.41 -21.64 -0.16
CA PRO A 114 -3.11 -21.02 0.08
C PRO A 114 -2.19 -21.22 -1.13
N VAL A 115 -1.58 -20.14 -1.61
CA VAL A 115 -0.56 -20.18 -2.66
C VAL A 115 0.72 -19.57 -2.10
N THR A 116 1.65 -20.45 -1.71
CA THR A 116 2.94 -20.05 -1.12
C THR A 116 4.00 -19.88 -2.20
N GLU A 117 3.72 -18.99 -3.15
CA GLU A 117 4.58 -18.71 -4.30
C GLU A 117 4.60 -17.21 -4.59
N ARG A 118 5.72 -16.73 -5.11
CA ARG A 118 5.84 -15.32 -5.49
C ARG A 118 5.06 -15.09 -6.77
N LEU A 119 4.17 -14.11 -6.74
CA LEU A 119 3.49 -13.67 -7.95
C LEU A 119 4.44 -12.81 -8.79
N THR A 120 4.67 -13.25 -10.02
CA THR A 120 5.50 -12.58 -11.03
C THR A 120 4.71 -12.42 -12.32
N THR A 121 5.26 -11.65 -13.26
CA THR A 121 4.62 -11.46 -14.58
C THR A 121 4.37 -12.78 -15.31
N GLU A 122 5.23 -13.78 -15.10
CA GLU A 122 5.16 -15.08 -15.78
C GLU A 122 4.03 -15.98 -15.25
N ASN A 123 3.68 -15.90 -13.97
CA ASN A 123 2.68 -16.77 -13.36
C ASN A 123 1.38 -16.07 -12.95
N ALA A 124 1.34 -14.73 -12.96
CA ALA A 124 0.20 -13.95 -12.47
C ALA A 124 -1.13 -14.31 -13.14
N GLN A 125 -1.13 -14.54 -14.45
CA GLN A 125 -2.36 -14.91 -15.16
C GLN A 125 -2.90 -16.26 -14.71
N ASP A 126 -2.03 -17.26 -14.55
CA ASP A 126 -2.42 -18.60 -14.10
C ASP A 126 -2.91 -18.59 -12.66
N LEU A 127 -2.22 -17.85 -11.78
CA LEU A 127 -2.58 -17.75 -10.36
C LEU A 127 -3.89 -17.00 -10.11
N LEU A 128 -4.22 -16.02 -10.96
CA LEU A 128 -5.43 -15.20 -10.81
C LEU A 128 -6.61 -15.72 -11.66
N HIS A 129 -6.38 -16.76 -12.47
CA HIS A 129 -7.40 -17.31 -13.35
C HIS A 129 -8.61 -17.84 -12.57
N GLY A 130 -9.81 -17.43 -12.98
CA GLY A 130 -11.06 -17.89 -12.40
C GLY A 130 -11.45 -17.19 -11.09
N ALA A 131 -10.71 -16.17 -10.65
CA ALA A 131 -11.18 -15.24 -9.64
C ALA A 131 -12.25 -14.32 -10.24
N ASP A 132 -13.29 -14.01 -9.45
CA ASP A 132 -14.29 -13.00 -9.83
C ASP A 132 -13.77 -11.57 -9.59
N LEU A 133 -12.81 -11.45 -8.67
CA LEU A 133 -12.23 -10.21 -8.19
C LEU A 133 -10.82 -10.46 -7.67
N VAL A 134 -9.90 -9.52 -7.89
CA VAL A 134 -8.59 -9.50 -7.25
C VAL A 134 -8.49 -8.33 -6.27
N VAL A 135 -7.88 -8.56 -5.11
CA VAL A 135 -7.48 -7.50 -4.16
C VAL A 135 -5.95 -7.51 -4.06
N ASP A 136 -5.32 -6.38 -4.38
CA ASP A 136 -3.87 -6.23 -4.28
C ASP A 136 -3.48 -5.52 -2.99
N GLY A 137 -2.82 -6.26 -2.10
CA GLY A 137 -2.22 -5.80 -0.86
C GLY A 137 -0.70 -5.92 -0.85
N SER A 138 -0.06 -6.06 -2.03
CA SER A 138 1.38 -6.19 -2.18
C SER A 138 2.12 -4.87 -1.94
N ASP A 139 3.38 -4.96 -1.52
CA ASP A 139 4.19 -3.82 -1.11
C ASP A 139 5.31 -3.45 -2.09
N THR A 140 5.43 -4.15 -3.22
CA THR A 140 6.40 -3.84 -4.28
C THR A 140 5.71 -3.34 -5.56
N PHE A 141 6.37 -2.43 -6.27
CA PHE A 141 5.85 -1.93 -7.55
C PHE A 141 5.82 -3.03 -8.63
N GLU A 142 6.82 -3.91 -8.65
CA GLU A 142 6.90 -5.02 -9.60
C GLU A 142 5.70 -5.97 -9.48
N THR A 143 5.35 -6.39 -8.26
CA THR A 143 4.17 -7.24 -8.04
C THR A 143 2.89 -6.51 -8.41
N ARG A 144 2.73 -5.23 -8.03
CA ARG A 144 1.54 -4.42 -8.41
C ARG A 144 1.36 -4.34 -9.92
N ALA A 145 2.45 -4.10 -10.67
CA ALA A 145 2.42 -4.06 -12.12
C ALA A 145 2.04 -5.41 -12.73
N ALA A 146 2.61 -6.51 -12.22
CA ALA A 146 2.27 -7.87 -12.66
C ALA A 146 0.80 -8.23 -12.40
N VAL A 147 0.29 -7.92 -11.21
CA VAL A 147 -1.13 -8.14 -10.85
C VAL A 147 -2.04 -7.32 -11.74
N ALA A 148 -1.75 -6.03 -11.92
CA ALA A 148 -2.56 -5.15 -12.75
C ALA A 148 -2.60 -5.62 -14.21
N ALA A 149 -1.45 -5.98 -14.79
CA ALA A 149 -1.38 -6.50 -16.15
C ALA A 149 -2.16 -7.82 -16.33
N ALA A 150 -2.09 -8.72 -15.34
CA ALA A 150 -2.84 -9.95 -15.36
C ALA A 150 -4.36 -9.71 -15.25
N CYS A 151 -4.79 -8.84 -14.34
CA CYS A 151 -6.21 -8.46 -14.21
C CYS A 151 -6.74 -7.81 -15.48
N GLU A 152 -5.95 -6.91 -16.09
CA GLU A 152 -6.29 -6.27 -17.35
C GLU A 152 -6.49 -7.29 -18.47
N SER A 153 -5.56 -8.24 -18.61
CA SER A 153 -5.62 -9.31 -19.61
C SER A 153 -6.78 -10.29 -19.39
N LEU A 154 -7.15 -10.55 -18.14
CA LEU A 154 -8.25 -11.45 -17.78
C LEU A 154 -9.62 -10.75 -17.77
N GLY A 155 -9.64 -9.41 -17.79
CA GLY A 155 -10.86 -8.61 -17.64
C GLY A 155 -11.44 -8.63 -16.23
N ILE A 156 -10.65 -9.03 -15.23
CA ILE A 156 -11.08 -9.15 -13.84
C ILE A 156 -10.91 -7.79 -13.13
N PRO A 157 -11.91 -7.32 -12.36
CA PRO A 157 -11.74 -6.10 -11.57
C PRO A 157 -10.67 -6.27 -10.50
N LEU A 158 -9.86 -5.23 -10.34
CA LEU A 158 -8.78 -5.14 -9.36
C LEU A 158 -9.11 -4.06 -8.33
N VAL A 159 -9.33 -4.48 -7.08
CA VAL A 159 -9.40 -3.58 -5.93
C VAL A 159 -7.99 -3.34 -5.43
N TRP A 160 -7.54 -2.10 -5.51
CA TRP A 160 -6.15 -1.75 -5.31
C TRP A 160 -6.00 -0.73 -4.20
N GLY A 161 -4.98 -0.92 -3.36
CA GLY A 161 -4.63 0.03 -2.33
C GLY A 161 -3.14 0.08 -2.06
N VAL A 162 -2.65 1.25 -1.67
CA VAL A 162 -1.25 1.47 -1.27
C VAL A 162 -1.18 2.37 -0.05
N LEU A 163 -0.11 2.21 0.73
CA LEU A 163 0.22 3.11 1.82
C LEU A 163 1.67 3.57 1.73
N GLN A 164 1.91 4.75 2.28
CA GLN A 164 3.25 5.26 2.57
C GLN A 164 3.14 6.15 3.81
N GLU A 165 3.88 5.82 4.87
CA GLU A 165 3.85 6.53 6.16
C GLU A 165 2.44 6.61 6.77
N PHE A 166 1.80 7.78 6.59
CA PHE A 166 0.49 8.17 7.10
C PHE A 166 -0.52 8.44 5.99
N HIS A 167 -0.15 8.17 4.74
CA HIS A 167 -1.00 8.39 3.57
C HIS A 167 -1.39 7.07 2.93
N ALA A 168 -2.57 7.05 2.32
CA ALA A 168 -3.02 5.92 1.53
C ALA A 168 -3.81 6.35 0.31
N GLN A 169 -3.79 5.49 -0.71
CA GLN A 169 -4.64 5.60 -1.90
C GLN A 169 -5.40 4.30 -2.10
N VAL A 170 -6.67 4.41 -2.48
CA VAL A 170 -7.52 3.26 -2.81
C VAL A 170 -8.30 3.56 -4.08
N THR A 171 -8.37 2.59 -4.99
CA THR A 171 -9.18 2.69 -6.21
C THR A 171 -9.62 1.30 -6.67
N VAL A 172 -10.51 1.26 -7.67
CA VAL A 172 -10.82 0.05 -8.42
C VAL A 172 -10.38 0.25 -9.86
N PHE A 173 -9.59 -0.68 -10.38
CA PHE A 173 -9.26 -0.78 -11.80
C PHE A 173 -10.11 -1.85 -12.45
N TRP A 174 -10.59 -1.60 -13.67
CA TRP A 174 -11.33 -2.59 -14.45
C TRP A 174 -11.20 -2.25 -15.93
N SER A 175 -10.51 -3.13 -16.68
CA SER A 175 -10.27 -2.97 -18.12
C SER A 175 -11.49 -3.30 -18.99
N ALA A 176 -12.38 -4.15 -18.49
CA ALA A 176 -13.59 -4.60 -19.16
C ALA A 176 -14.85 -4.38 -18.29
N PRO A 177 -15.13 -3.13 -17.87
CA PRO A 177 -16.28 -2.86 -17.02
C PRO A 177 -17.60 -3.04 -17.79
N PRO A 178 -18.74 -3.10 -17.08
CA PRO A 178 -20.07 -3.12 -17.70
C PRO A 178 -20.29 -1.96 -18.69
N ALA A 179 -21.14 -2.19 -19.69
CA ALA A 179 -21.40 -1.21 -20.74
C ALA A 179 -21.84 0.16 -20.19
N GLY A 180 -21.26 1.23 -20.75
CA GLY A 180 -21.54 2.61 -20.34
C GLY A 180 -20.63 3.15 -19.25
N ILE A 181 -19.57 2.41 -18.89
CA ILE A 181 -18.55 2.83 -17.93
C ILE A 181 -17.21 2.84 -18.64
N ASP A 182 -16.46 3.93 -18.45
CA ASP A 182 -15.12 4.06 -19.00
C ASP A 182 -14.16 3.10 -18.27
N PRO A 183 -13.34 2.31 -18.99
CA PRO A 183 -12.31 1.51 -18.36
C PRO A 183 -11.26 2.40 -17.71
N VAL A 184 -10.72 1.94 -16.59
CA VAL A 184 -9.55 2.54 -15.93
C VAL A 184 -8.59 1.45 -15.52
N VAL A 185 -7.30 1.67 -15.75
CA VAL A 185 -6.21 0.73 -15.50
C VAL A 185 -5.09 1.42 -14.70
N LEU A 186 -4.13 0.63 -14.20
CA LEU A 186 -3.05 1.15 -13.36
C LEU A 186 -2.24 2.26 -14.04
N SER A 187 -2.00 2.13 -15.35
CA SER A 187 -1.23 3.11 -16.13
C SER A 187 -1.93 4.47 -16.29
N ASP A 188 -3.25 4.55 -16.04
CA ASP A 188 -3.96 5.83 -15.99
C ASP A 188 -3.64 6.62 -14.71
N LEU A 189 -3.24 5.91 -13.63
CA LEU A 189 -2.83 6.51 -12.37
C LEU A 189 -1.30 6.70 -12.29
N HIS A 190 -0.55 5.74 -12.82
CA HIS A 190 0.92 5.75 -12.82
C HIS A 190 1.45 5.53 -14.24
N PRO A 191 1.59 6.61 -15.04
CA PRO A 191 2.15 6.53 -16.39
C PRO A 191 3.61 6.04 -16.37
N ALA A 192 3.99 5.26 -17.40
CA ALA A 192 5.32 4.63 -17.49
C ALA A 192 6.50 5.62 -17.47
N ASP A 193 6.26 6.89 -17.80
CA ASP A 193 7.29 7.93 -17.92
C ASP A 193 7.66 8.61 -16.58
N GLU A 194 6.99 8.28 -15.47
CA GLU A 194 7.20 8.92 -14.15
C GLU A 194 7.95 8.07 -13.12
N VAL A 195 8.49 6.90 -13.50
CA VAL A 195 9.00 5.94 -12.52
C VAL A 195 10.44 6.24 -12.09
N GLY A 196 10.60 7.03 -11.02
CA GLY A 196 11.65 6.77 -10.03
C GLY A 196 11.24 5.57 -9.17
N THR A 197 12.19 4.79 -8.63
CA THR A 197 11.86 3.67 -7.73
C THR A 197 11.29 4.22 -6.43
N PRO A 198 9.98 4.08 -6.14
CA PRO A 198 9.44 4.55 -4.88
C PRO A 198 9.96 3.63 -3.76
N PRO A 199 10.32 4.19 -2.60
CA PRO A 199 10.82 3.41 -1.47
C PRO A 199 9.72 2.53 -0.87
N THR A 200 10.10 1.36 -0.36
CA THR A 200 9.19 0.34 0.18
C THR A 200 8.65 0.71 1.57
N CYS A 201 7.54 0.10 2.00
CA CYS A 201 7.01 0.29 3.36
C CYS A 201 8.03 -0.05 4.46
N ALA A 202 8.98 -0.96 4.20
CA ALA A 202 10.06 -1.30 5.12
C ALA A 202 11.10 -0.18 5.25
N GLU A 203 11.29 0.62 4.20
CA GLU A 203 12.27 1.72 4.15
C GLU A 203 11.72 3.02 4.74
N VAL A 204 10.42 3.26 4.57
CA VAL A 204 9.77 4.51 4.99
C VAL A 204 9.05 4.37 6.34
N GLY A 205 8.63 3.15 6.69
CA GLY A 205 7.72 2.89 7.80
C GLY A 205 6.25 3.08 7.40
N VAL A 206 5.36 2.46 8.17
CA VAL A 206 3.90 2.53 7.96
C VAL A 206 3.16 2.40 9.29
N LEU A 207 2.12 3.21 9.47
CA LEU A 207 1.24 3.15 10.63
C LEU A 207 0.32 1.91 10.54
N GLY A 208 0.51 0.93 11.43
CA GLY A 208 -0.28 -0.32 11.41
C GLY A 208 -1.80 -0.11 11.51
N ALA A 209 -2.26 0.91 12.24
CA ALA A 209 -3.68 1.26 12.29
C ALA A 209 -4.23 1.73 10.94
N LEU A 210 -3.41 2.40 10.12
CA LEU A 210 -3.79 2.79 8.77
C LEU A 210 -3.91 1.57 7.85
N CYS A 211 -3.04 0.57 8.01
CA CYS A 211 -3.18 -0.71 7.29
C CYS A 211 -4.56 -1.35 7.54
N LEU A 212 -5.02 -1.37 8.80
CA LEU A 212 -6.35 -1.87 9.16
C LEU A 212 -7.48 -1.04 8.52
N GLN A 213 -7.39 0.29 8.58
CA GLN A 213 -8.38 1.17 7.98
C GLN A 213 -8.49 0.93 6.47
N VAL A 214 -7.36 0.93 5.77
CA VAL A 214 -7.31 0.78 4.31
C VAL A 214 -7.76 -0.61 3.90
N GLY A 215 -7.32 -1.67 4.59
CA GLY A 215 -7.78 -3.03 4.31
C GLY A 215 -9.28 -3.22 4.52
N GLY A 216 -9.88 -2.54 5.50
CA GLY A 216 -11.33 -2.49 5.66
C GLY A 216 -12.02 -1.82 4.46
N ILE A 217 -11.45 -0.74 3.92
CA ILE A 217 -11.96 -0.07 2.71
C ILE A 217 -11.85 -1.00 1.49
N LEU A 218 -10.72 -1.68 1.29
CA LEU A 218 -10.54 -2.65 0.21
C LEU A 218 -11.59 -3.79 0.28
N ALA A 219 -11.84 -4.33 1.48
CA ALA A 219 -12.88 -5.33 1.68
C ALA A 219 -14.29 -4.79 1.38
N VAL A 220 -14.57 -3.53 1.71
CA VAL A 220 -15.85 -2.88 1.35
C VAL A 220 -16.00 -2.71 -0.15
N GLU A 221 -14.94 -2.30 -0.88
CA GLU A 221 -14.98 -2.23 -2.34
C GLU A 221 -15.26 -3.59 -2.97
N ALA A 222 -14.60 -4.64 -2.48
CA ALA A 222 -14.82 -6.01 -2.91
C ALA A 222 -16.28 -6.45 -2.72
N ILE A 223 -16.85 -6.23 -1.52
CA ILE A 223 -18.24 -6.57 -1.21
C ILE A 223 -19.21 -5.79 -2.11
N LYS A 224 -18.98 -4.49 -2.34
CA LYS A 224 -19.82 -3.67 -3.22
C LYS A 224 -19.88 -4.24 -4.64
N LEU A 225 -18.73 -4.62 -5.19
CA LEU A 225 -18.63 -5.20 -6.54
C LEU A 225 -19.31 -6.57 -6.62
N ILE A 226 -19.02 -7.47 -5.67
CA ILE A 226 -19.60 -8.83 -5.65
C ILE A 226 -21.11 -8.79 -5.52
N VAL A 227 -21.64 -7.96 -4.61
CA VAL A 227 -23.08 -7.87 -4.33
C VAL A 227 -23.81 -7.04 -5.39
N GLY A 228 -23.13 -6.12 -6.06
CA GLY A 228 -23.73 -5.15 -6.98
C GLY A 228 -24.47 -4.02 -6.25
N THR A 229 -23.82 -3.43 -5.24
CA THR A 229 -24.43 -2.41 -4.37
C THR A 229 -23.50 -1.22 -4.11
N GLY A 230 -24.07 -0.11 -3.66
CA GLY A 230 -23.33 1.12 -3.38
C GLY A 230 -22.69 1.71 -4.64
N GLU A 231 -21.57 2.41 -4.47
CA GLU A 231 -20.83 3.02 -5.57
C GLU A 231 -19.34 2.69 -5.40
N PRO A 232 -18.79 1.76 -6.19
CA PRO A 232 -17.36 1.45 -6.14
C PRO A 232 -16.46 2.66 -6.44
N LEU A 233 -15.17 2.55 -6.10
CA LEU A 233 -14.14 3.53 -6.46
C LEU A 233 -13.66 3.41 -7.91
N LEU A 234 -14.44 2.80 -8.79
CA LEU A 234 -14.13 2.75 -10.22
C LEU A 234 -14.23 4.16 -10.82
N GLY A 235 -13.14 4.66 -11.41
CA GLY A 235 -13.05 6.01 -11.97
C GLY A 235 -12.76 7.12 -10.94
N ARG A 236 -12.31 6.76 -9.73
CA ARG A 236 -11.92 7.72 -8.69
C ARG A 236 -10.93 7.13 -7.69
N VAL A 237 -9.97 7.93 -7.25
CA VAL A 237 -9.01 7.55 -6.22
C VAL A 237 -9.43 8.17 -4.90
N LEU A 238 -9.63 7.34 -3.88
CA LEU A 238 -9.74 7.79 -2.49
C LEU A 238 -8.34 8.05 -1.95
N VAL A 239 -8.08 9.27 -1.50
CA VAL A 239 -6.82 9.69 -0.86
C VAL A 239 -7.08 9.94 0.62
N ILE A 240 -6.28 9.31 1.48
CA ILE A 240 -6.37 9.37 2.94
C ILE A 240 -5.10 10.01 3.49
N ASP A 241 -5.28 10.99 4.37
CA ASP A 241 -4.23 11.55 5.23
C ASP A 241 -4.62 11.25 6.69
N ALA A 242 -3.88 10.33 7.31
CA ALA A 242 -4.16 9.85 8.66
C ALA A 242 -3.77 10.85 9.75
N LEU A 243 -2.77 11.72 9.51
CA LEU A 243 -2.36 12.73 10.49
C LEU A 243 -3.42 13.83 10.61
N ARG A 244 -4.00 14.23 9.48
CA ARG A 244 -5.07 15.23 9.44
C ARG A 244 -6.46 14.62 9.67
N GLY A 245 -6.58 13.30 9.56
CA GLY A 245 -7.86 12.59 9.63
C GLY A 245 -8.79 12.92 8.46
N THR A 246 -8.23 13.24 7.30
CA THR A 246 -8.98 13.68 6.12
C THR A 246 -9.02 12.62 5.03
N GLN A 247 -10.13 12.60 4.30
CA GLN A 247 -10.34 11.75 3.13
C GLN A 247 -10.88 12.60 1.99
N SER A 248 -10.33 12.43 0.79
CA SER A 248 -10.76 13.16 -0.40
C SER A 248 -10.78 12.23 -1.61
N GLU A 249 -11.64 12.52 -2.58
CA GLU A 249 -11.73 11.75 -3.82
C GLU A 249 -11.20 12.58 -4.99
N VAL A 250 -10.34 11.97 -5.80
CA VAL A 250 -9.83 12.55 -7.04
C VAL A 250 -10.38 11.74 -8.21
N ALA A 251 -10.90 12.41 -9.24
CA ALA A 251 -11.40 11.71 -10.43
C ALA A 251 -10.25 11.02 -11.18
N LEU A 252 -10.45 9.76 -11.55
CA LEU A 252 -9.54 8.99 -12.40
C LEU A 252 -10.24 8.74 -13.74
N ARG A 253 -9.56 9.04 -14.84
CA ARG A 253 -10.11 8.84 -16.18
C ARG A 253 -9.11 8.08 -17.02
N GLY A 254 -9.61 7.17 -17.84
CA GLY A 254 -8.79 6.49 -18.83
C GLY A 254 -8.08 7.48 -19.72
N ALA A 255 -6.79 7.25 -19.98
CA ALA A 255 -6.03 8.03 -20.93
C ALA A 255 -6.66 7.85 -22.33
N ALA A 256 -7.22 8.93 -22.89
CA ALA A 256 -7.53 8.95 -24.31
C ALA A 256 -6.22 8.69 -25.10
N PRO A 257 -6.25 8.01 -26.26
CA PRO A 257 -5.06 7.84 -27.07
C PRO A 257 -4.42 9.21 -27.31
N ALA A 258 -3.20 9.39 -26.79
CA ALA A 258 -2.57 10.69 -26.68
C ALA A 258 -2.44 11.33 -28.07
N ALA A 259 -3.14 12.45 -28.28
CA ALA A 259 -2.62 13.45 -29.21
C ALA A 259 -1.33 13.99 -28.58
N PRO A 260 -0.25 14.24 -29.36
CA PRO A 260 1.00 14.74 -28.81
C PRO A 260 0.77 16.13 -28.19
N THR A 261 0.56 16.17 -26.88
CA THR A 261 0.47 17.41 -26.13
C THR A 261 1.86 17.81 -25.69
N THR A 262 2.29 18.96 -26.19
CA THR A 262 3.44 19.69 -25.67
C THR A 262 3.15 20.01 -24.19
N PRO A 263 4.05 19.72 -23.25
CA PRO A 263 3.79 19.99 -21.84
C PRO A 263 3.57 21.49 -21.66
N GLN A 264 2.37 21.86 -21.21
CA GLN A 264 2.09 23.21 -20.72
C GLN A 264 2.25 23.22 -19.21
N PRO A 265 3.04 24.16 -18.65
CA PRO A 265 3.17 24.29 -17.20
C PRO A 265 1.83 24.73 -16.61
N ILE A 266 1.42 24.03 -15.55
CA ILE A 266 0.19 24.31 -14.82
C ILE A 266 0.54 25.28 -13.69
N ASP A 267 0.08 26.53 -13.78
CA ASP A 267 0.17 27.51 -12.70
C ASP A 267 -0.85 27.16 -11.61
N ALA A 268 -0.40 26.45 -10.58
CA ALA A 268 -1.13 26.36 -9.32
C ALA A 268 -0.79 27.60 -8.46
N PRO A 269 -1.76 28.23 -7.77
CA PRO A 269 -1.47 29.33 -6.86
C PRO A 269 -0.70 28.79 -5.65
N ALA A 270 0.61 29.04 -5.65
CA ALA A 270 1.51 28.71 -4.55
C ALA A 270 1.14 29.53 -3.31
N ALA A 271 0.58 28.87 -2.29
CA ALA A 271 0.90 29.26 -0.93
C ALA A 271 2.43 29.13 -0.79
N ALA A 272 3.10 30.16 -0.28
CA ALA A 272 4.56 30.19 -0.19
C ALA A 272 5.07 28.95 0.54
N ALA A 273 5.58 27.98 -0.23
CA ALA A 273 6.22 26.80 0.30
C ALA A 273 7.48 27.25 1.07
N PRO A 274 7.81 26.60 2.21
CA PRO A 274 9.13 26.79 2.80
C PRO A 274 10.22 26.47 1.77
N ALA A 275 11.36 27.15 1.85
CA ALA A 275 12.47 26.93 0.93
C ALA A 275 12.83 25.44 0.88
N ALA A 276 12.87 24.86 -0.32
CA ALA A 276 13.12 23.44 -0.51
C ALA A 276 14.45 22.99 0.12
N ILE A 277 14.48 21.77 0.65
CA ILE A 277 15.71 21.14 1.16
C ILE A 277 16.66 20.89 -0.02
N ARG A 278 17.92 21.32 0.09
CA ARG A 278 18.90 21.07 -0.98
C ARG A 278 19.41 19.64 -0.85
N GLU A 279 19.53 18.99 -2.01
CA GLU A 279 20.10 17.65 -2.11
C GLU A 279 21.53 17.79 -2.62
N LEU A 280 22.49 17.26 -1.87
CA LEU A 280 23.91 17.32 -2.19
C LEU A 280 24.39 15.97 -2.71
N THR A 281 25.23 15.99 -3.74
CA THR A 281 26.04 14.83 -4.14
C THR A 281 27.08 14.49 -3.07
N ALA A 282 27.66 13.29 -3.13
CA ALA A 282 28.75 12.87 -2.25
C ALA A 282 29.92 13.88 -2.26
N SER A 283 30.29 14.40 -3.44
CA SER A 283 31.35 15.40 -3.58
C SER A 283 30.99 16.75 -2.95
N GLU A 284 29.75 17.19 -3.08
CA GLU A 284 29.28 18.45 -2.50
C GLU A 284 29.14 18.36 -0.97
N MET A 285 28.71 17.21 -0.46
CA MET A 285 28.70 16.92 0.97
C MET A 285 30.11 16.98 1.57
N LEU A 286 31.10 16.38 0.90
CA LEU A 286 32.49 16.46 1.35
C LEU A 286 33.02 17.90 1.34
N ALA A 287 32.70 18.67 0.30
CA ALA A 287 33.06 20.09 0.25
C ALA A 287 32.37 20.90 1.37
N ALA A 288 31.11 20.58 1.71
CA ALA A 288 30.40 21.19 2.83
C ALA A 288 31.06 20.82 4.17
N GLN A 289 31.47 19.56 4.35
CA GLN A 289 32.21 19.11 5.53
C GLN A 289 33.54 19.86 5.68
N GLU A 290 34.30 20.04 4.60
CA GLU A 290 35.54 20.83 4.60
C GLU A 290 35.28 22.31 4.92
N ALA A 291 34.11 22.84 4.53
CA ALA A 291 33.66 24.18 4.88
C ALA A 291 33.13 24.30 6.33
N GLY A 292 33.05 23.19 7.08
CA GLY A 292 32.67 23.16 8.48
C GLY A 292 31.26 22.62 8.77
N ALA A 293 30.56 22.06 7.78
CA ALA A 293 29.24 21.46 8.00
C ALA A 293 29.31 20.16 8.82
N THR A 294 28.36 19.97 9.73
CA THR A 294 28.22 18.74 10.49
C THR A 294 27.54 17.67 9.64
N LEU A 295 28.17 16.50 9.51
CA LEU A 295 27.54 15.34 8.88
C LEU A 295 26.73 14.57 9.92
N LEU A 296 25.42 14.48 9.74
CA LEU A 296 24.51 13.84 10.68
C LEU A 296 23.94 12.55 10.10
N ASP A 297 24.30 11.40 10.66
CA ASP A 297 23.72 10.11 10.29
C ASP A 297 22.49 9.81 11.16
N VAL A 298 21.31 9.76 10.54
CA VAL A 298 20.02 9.54 11.23
C VAL A 298 19.50 8.10 11.15
N ARG A 299 20.38 7.17 10.77
CA ARG A 299 20.07 5.74 10.77
C ARG A 299 20.08 5.17 12.18
N GLU A 300 19.58 3.95 12.29
CA GLU A 300 19.56 3.20 13.53
C GLU A 300 20.95 2.60 13.84
N PRO A 301 21.32 2.38 15.13
CA PRO A 301 22.66 1.92 15.50
C PRO A 301 23.06 0.56 14.92
N TRP A 302 22.10 -0.29 14.53
CA TRP A 302 22.40 -1.56 13.86
C TRP A 302 22.72 -1.38 12.36
N GLU A 303 22.23 -0.32 11.72
CA GLU A 303 22.51 -0.04 10.31
C GLU A 303 23.94 0.45 10.09
N THR A 304 24.51 1.20 11.05
CA THR A 304 25.88 1.74 10.96
C THR A 304 26.97 0.67 11.02
N GLN A 305 26.63 -0.54 11.47
CA GLN A 305 27.56 -1.69 11.49
C GLN A 305 28.04 -2.08 10.08
N THR A 306 27.27 -1.73 9.05
CA THR A 306 27.60 -1.99 7.64
C THR A 306 28.49 -0.91 7.02
N GLY A 307 28.77 0.17 7.74
CA GLY A 307 29.58 1.30 7.29
C GLY A 307 28.98 2.65 7.68
N VAL A 308 29.85 3.65 7.80
CA VAL A 308 29.51 5.05 8.11
C VAL A 308 30.35 5.99 7.24
N VAL A 309 29.87 7.22 7.06
CA VAL A 309 30.69 8.29 6.47
C VAL A 309 31.70 8.78 7.50
N ALA A 310 32.96 8.95 7.13
CA ALA A 310 33.99 9.38 8.06
C ALA A 310 33.67 10.78 8.63
N GLY A 311 33.65 10.90 9.96
CA GLY A 311 33.32 12.16 10.63
C GLY A 311 31.83 12.44 10.79
N SER A 312 30.94 11.51 10.43
CA SER A 312 29.51 11.65 10.73
C SER A 312 29.20 11.40 12.21
N VAL A 313 28.30 12.21 12.77
CA VAL A 313 27.72 12.01 14.10
C VAL A 313 26.45 11.18 13.95
N LEU A 314 26.31 10.10 14.73
CA LEU A 314 25.13 9.25 14.71
C LEU A 314 24.09 9.75 15.73
N ILE A 315 22.91 10.12 15.25
CA ILE A 315 21.73 10.42 16.07
C ILE A 315 20.51 9.82 15.37
N PRO A 316 19.98 8.68 15.83
CA PRO A 316 18.81 8.05 15.21
C PRO A 316 17.65 9.04 15.04
N LEU A 317 16.91 8.92 13.93
CA LEU A 317 15.84 9.87 13.62
C LEU A 317 14.84 10.06 14.77
N GLY A 318 14.47 8.98 15.48
CA GLY A 318 13.58 9.06 16.64
C GLY A 318 14.15 9.98 17.74
N ASP A 319 15.40 9.77 18.13
CA ASP A 319 16.09 10.58 19.13
C ASP A 319 16.23 12.05 18.69
N LEU A 320 16.50 12.28 17.40
CA LEU A 320 16.57 13.62 16.82
C LEU A 320 15.23 14.36 16.87
N LEU A 321 14.13 13.67 16.58
CA LEU A 321 12.80 14.26 16.62
C LEU A 321 12.32 14.52 18.05
N ASP A 322 12.73 13.67 19.01
CA ASP A 322 12.41 13.83 20.43
C ASP A 322 13.16 15.00 21.08
N ASP A 323 14.44 15.18 20.75
CA ASP A 323 15.23 16.34 21.17
C ASP A 323 16.08 16.89 20.00
N PRO A 324 15.52 17.78 19.16
CA PRO A 324 16.29 18.38 18.09
C PRO A 324 17.36 19.36 18.59
N ALA A 325 17.47 19.63 19.91
CA ALA A 325 18.42 20.59 20.47
C ALA A 325 19.82 20.04 20.66
N GLN A 326 19.98 18.73 20.46
CA GLN A 326 21.30 18.12 20.46
C GLN A 326 22.18 18.54 19.27
N ILE A 327 21.61 19.20 18.26
CA ILE A 327 22.33 19.82 17.14
C ILE A 327 22.05 21.32 17.13
N ASP A 328 23.09 22.10 17.43
CA ASP A 328 23.08 23.56 17.40
C ASP A 328 24.06 24.13 16.35
N ASP A 329 24.57 23.28 15.45
CA ASP A 329 25.46 23.70 14.36
C ASP A 329 24.72 24.56 13.33
N GLU A 330 25.43 25.52 12.72
CA GLU A 330 24.84 26.43 11.73
C GLU A 330 24.45 25.71 10.43
N HIS A 331 25.25 24.73 9.99
CA HIS A 331 25.01 23.96 8.76
C HIS A 331 25.19 22.46 8.98
N VAL A 332 24.18 21.68 8.63
CA VAL A 332 24.11 20.23 8.81
C VAL A 332 23.80 19.56 7.48
N VAL A 333 24.51 18.49 7.16
CA VAL A 333 24.17 17.61 6.04
C VAL A 333 23.71 16.26 6.58
N VAL A 334 22.45 15.92 6.35
CA VAL A 334 21.81 14.73 6.89
C VAL A 334 21.96 13.54 5.95
N ILE A 335 22.36 12.41 6.54
CA ILE A 335 22.61 11.14 5.89
C ILE A 335 21.60 10.12 6.43
N CYS A 336 20.91 9.41 5.55
CA CYS A 336 20.18 8.21 5.93
C CYS A 336 20.43 7.09 4.89
N ALA A 337 19.71 5.97 4.98
CA ALA A 337 19.87 4.89 4.00
C ALA A 337 19.47 5.31 2.57
N HIS A 338 18.29 5.91 2.38
CA HIS A 338 17.67 6.18 1.07
C HIS A 338 16.93 7.55 0.97
N GLY A 339 17.40 8.59 1.68
CA GLY A 339 16.93 9.98 1.57
C GLY A 339 15.71 10.42 2.39
N ILE A 340 14.68 9.58 2.63
CA ILE A 340 13.44 10.06 3.27
C ILE A 340 13.62 10.46 4.73
N ARG A 341 14.24 9.59 5.53
CA ARG A 341 14.55 9.90 6.94
C ARG A 341 15.42 11.16 7.06
N ALA A 342 16.31 11.39 6.10
CA ALA A 342 17.13 12.59 6.06
C ALA A 342 16.28 13.85 5.79
N ARG A 343 15.22 13.74 4.97
CA ARG A 343 14.26 14.83 4.76
C ARG A 343 13.51 15.19 6.04
N HIS A 344 12.98 14.21 6.77
CA HIS A 344 12.28 14.47 8.05
C HIS A 344 13.19 15.12 9.09
N ALA A 345 14.43 14.65 9.20
CA ALA A 345 15.45 15.26 10.05
C ALA A 345 15.78 16.70 9.62
N ALA A 346 15.97 16.95 8.33
CA ALA A 346 16.26 18.27 7.80
C ALA A 346 15.08 19.25 8.01
N ASP A 347 13.84 18.80 7.86
CA ASP A 347 12.65 19.60 8.16
C ASP A 347 12.57 19.97 9.66
N ALA A 348 12.83 19.01 10.55
CA ALA A 348 12.85 19.24 12.00
C ALA A 348 13.95 20.23 12.43
N LEU A 349 15.14 20.14 11.83
CA LEU A 349 16.26 21.05 12.06
C LEU A 349 15.97 22.45 11.51
N ARG A 350 15.46 22.55 10.27
CA ARG A 350 15.08 23.83 9.64
C ARG A 350 13.97 24.56 10.36
N ALA A 351 13.02 23.83 10.97
CA ALA A 351 11.98 24.41 11.82
C ALA A 351 12.55 25.19 13.02
N ARG A 352 13.82 24.95 13.38
CA ARG A 352 14.56 25.66 14.43
C ARG A 352 15.55 26.71 13.91
N GLY A 353 15.66 26.86 12.59
CA GLY A 353 16.60 27.78 11.96
C GLY A 353 18.00 27.21 11.72
N VAL A 354 18.19 25.89 11.84
CA VAL A 354 19.43 25.22 11.40
C VAL A 354 19.39 25.09 9.87
N ASP A 355 20.47 25.45 9.18
CA ASP A 355 20.59 25.18 7.75
C ASP A 355 20.86 23.69 7.55
N ALA A 356 19.91 22.97 6.96
CA ALA A 356 20.01 21.51 6.81
C ALA A 356 19.85 21.08 5.36
N ASP A 357 20.83 20.36 4.83
CA ASP A 357 20.81 19.73 3.50
C ASP A 357 20.78 18.20 3.64
N ILE A 358 20.52 17.47 2.56
CA ILE A 358 20.49 15.99 2.59
C ILE A 358 21.44 15.38 1.55
N LEU A 359 22.03 14.23 1.87
CA LEU A 359 22.80 13.44 0.91
C LEU A 359 21.85 12.74 -0.07
N VAL A 360 21.98 13.05 -1.37
CA VAL A 360 21.20 12.40 -2.42
C VAL A 360 21.50 10.90 -2.47
N GLY A 361 20.46 10.06 -2.50
CA GLY A 361 20.60 8.60 -2.53
C GLY A 361 21.13 7.95 -1.24
N GLY A 362 21.39 8.73 -0.19
CA GLY A 362 21.83 8.23 1.12
C GLY A 362 23.15 7.45 1.11
N LEU A 363 23.37 6.61 2.12
CA LEU A 363 24.61 5.84 2.24
C LEU A 363 24.79 4.82 1.09
N ALA A 364 23.70 4.32 0.50
CA ALA A 364 23.77 3.39 -0.62
C ALA A 364 24.48 4.00 -1.84
N ALA A 365 24.23 5.29 -2.11
CA ALA A 365 24.92 6.03 -3.15
C ALA A 365 26.39 6.32 -2.78
N TRP A 366 26.66 6.66 -1.51
CA TRP A 366 28.01 6.89 -0.99
C TRP A 366 28.94 5.68 -1.17
N GLN A 367 28.44 4.47 -0.92
CA GLN A 367 29.24 3.25 -1.03
C GLN A 367 29.63 2.90 -2.48
N GLN A 368 29.01 3.53 -3.47
CA GLN A 368 29.27 3.33 -4.90
C GLN A 368 30.18 4.42 -5.51
N SER A 369 30.48 5.48 -4.77
CA SER A 369 31.21 6.67 -5.24
C SER A 369 32.71 6.68 -4.94
#